data_AF-A0A3M1WTG1-F1
#
_entry.id   AF-A0A3M1WTG1-F1
#
_cell.length_a   1.000
_cell.length_b   1.000
_cell.length_c   1.000
_cell.angle_alpha   90.00
_cell.angle_beta   90.00
_cell.angle_gamma   90.00
#
_symmetry.space_group_name_H-M   'P 1'
#
loop_
_entity.id
_entity.type
_entity.pdbx_description
1 polymer ?
#
loop_
_entity_poly.entity_id
_entity_poly.type
_entity_poly.pdbx_seq_one_letter_code
_entity_poly.pdbx_strand_id
1 'polypeptide(L)'
;MALIVQKYGGTSVGTVERIEAVADKLIRFRERGDDLVVVVSAMSGETNRLLELARQVDPNASGRELDVLLSTGEQVTIALLAMALEKRGYPARSYTGAQVHILTDSAYNKARIRDIDDQRIRQDLDAGRIVVVAG
;
A
#
# COMPACT_ATOMS: atom_id res chain seq x y z
N MET A 1 2.99 24.02 2.78
CA MET A 1 2.07 22.98 2.31
C MET A 1 2.64 22.40 1.03
N ALA A 2 3.15 21.18 1.11
CA ALA A 2 3.68 20.43 -0.02
C ALA A 2 2.95 19.09 -0.15
N LEU A 3 2.87 18.55 -1.36
CA LEU A 3 2.44 17.18 -1.61
C LEU A 3 3.65 16.25 -1.52
N ILE A 4 3.64 15.29 -0.59
CA ILE A 4 4.75 14.38 -0.35
C ILE A 4 4.30 12.94 -0.57
N VAL A 5 5.04 12.23 -1.41
CA VAL A 5 4.90 10.78 -1.59
C VAL A 5 5.99 10.07 -0.78
N GLN A 6 5.61 9.17 0.12
CA GLN A 6 6.57 8.38 0.92
C GLN A 6 6.35 6.89 0.70
N LYS A 7 7.44 6.13 0.53
CA LYS A 7 7.38 4.67 0.38
C LYS A 7 8.02 3.97 1.58
N TYR A 8 7.35 2.95 2.10
CA TYR A 8 7.84 2.09 3.17
C TYR A 8 7.92 0.64 2.69
N GLY A 9 9.12 0.06 2.77
CA GLY A 9 9.34 -1.35 2.41
C GLY A 9 8.95 -2.30 3.55
N GLY A 10 8.89 -3.60 3.25
CA GLY A 10 8.39 -4.61 4.19
C GLY A 10 9.10 -4.64 5.55
N THR A 11 10.39 -4.28 5.62
CA THR A 11 11.09 -4.16 6.90
C THR A 11 10.58 -2.99 7.74
N SER A 12 10.18 -1.87 7.12
CA SER A 12 9.63 -0.69 7.80
C SER A 12 8.21 -0.90 8.32
N VAL A 13 7.49 -1.92 7.82
CA VAL A 13 6.12 -2.25 8.21
C VAL A 13 6.00 -3.71 8.67
N GLY A 14 7.11 -4.34 9.05
CA GLY A 14 7.18 -5.78 9.27
C GLY A 14 6.50 -6.27 10.54
N THR A 15 6.18 -5.38 11.47
CA THR A 15 5.44 -5.69 12.70
C THR A 15 4.43 -4.58 12.98
N VAL A 16 3.47 -4.85 13.84
CA VAL A 16 2.48 -3.85 14.26
C VAL A 16 3.17 -2.64 14.90
N GLU A 17 4.17 -2.84 15.74
CA GLU A 17 4.93 -1.75 16.38
C GLU A 17 5.62 -0.86 15.35
N ARG A 18 6.11 -1.45 14.24
CA ARG A 18 6.72 -0.68 13.15
C ARG A 18 5.67 0.09 12.35
N ILE A 19 4.50 -0.49 12.11
CA ILE A 19 3.36 0.21 11.49
C ILE A 19 2.93 1.40 12.36
N GLU A 20 2.82 1.19 13.67
CA GLU A 20 2.51 2.26 14.64
C GLU A 20 3.57 3.38 14.57
N ALA A 21 4.86 3.04 14.51
CA ALA A 21 5.95 4.02 14.37
C ALA A 21 5.94 4.77 13.03
N VAL A 22 5.54 4.09 11.93
CA VAL A 22 5.34 4.74 10.62
C VAL A 22 4.16 5.72 10.69
N ALA A 23 3.05 5.36 11.33
CA ALA A 23 1.92 6.25 11.54
C ALA A 23 2.32 7.52 12.31
N ASP A 24 3.05 7.37 13.43
CA ASP A 24 3.56 8.50 14.23
C ASP A 24 4.48 9.40 13.39
N LYS A 25 5.28 8.82 12.50
CA LYS A 25 6.13 9.60 11.58
C LYS A 25 5.28 10.39 10.60
N LEU A 26 4.29 9.78 9.95
CA LEU A 26 3.42 10.44 8.96
C LEU A 26 2.62 11.59 9.57
N ILE A 27 2.14 11.41 10.81
CA ILE A 27 1.41 12.45 11.55
C ILE A 27 2.24 13.73 11.68
N ARG A 28 3.53 13.63 11.98
CA ARG A 28 4.41 14.80 12.04
C ARG A 28 4.53 15.55 10.72
N PHE A 29 4.39 14.88 9.57
CA PHE A 29 4.32 15.57 8.29
C PHE A 29 2.96 16.26 8.14
N ARG A 30 1.87 15.57 8.51
CA ARG A 30 0.52 16.12 8.43
C ARG A 30 0.33 17.36 9.32
N GLU A 31 0.88 17.35 10.53
CA GLU A 31 0.86 18.48 11.47
C GLU A 31 1.59 19.72 10.95
N ARG A 32 2.54 19.56 10.02
CA ARG A 32 3.19 20.69 9.34
C ARG A 32 2.36 21.24 8.17
N GLY A 33 1.18 20.67 7.93
CA GLY A 33 0.33 21.01 6.81
C GLY A 33 0.80 20.43 5.48
N ASP A 34 1.50 19.29 5.50
CA ASP A 34 1.82 18.54 4.28
C ASP A 34 0.67 17.60 3.90
N ASP A 35 0.46 17.42 2.61
CA ASP A 35 -0.44 16.41 2.05
C ASP A 35 0.35 15.13 1.74
N LEU A 36 -0.23 13.97 2.05
CA LEU A 36 0.52 12.72 2.10
C LEU A 36 -0.13 11.61 1.27
N VAL A 37 0.66 11.07 0.35
CA VAL A 37 0.41 9.77 -0.28
C VAL A 37 1.49 8.80 0.19
N VAL A 38 1.07 7.68 0.76
CA VAL A 38 1.96 6.71 1.40
C VAL A 38 1.85 5.39 0.69
N VAL A 39 2.96 4.89 0.15
CA VAL A 39 3.03 3.59 -0.51
C VAL A 39 3.64 2.57 0.44
N VAL A 40 2.97 1.44 0.64
CA VAL A 40 3.47 0.36 1.50
C VAL A 40 3.52 -0.97 0.75
N SER A 41 4.62 -1.70 0.94
CA SER A 41 4.72 -3.11 0.51
C SER A 41 4.09 -4.03 1.56
N ALA A 42 3.92 -5.31 1.23
CA ALA A 42 3.60 -6.34 2.23
C ALA A 42 4.56 -6.32 3.43
N MET A 43 4.05 -6.74 4.60
CA MET A 43 4.85 -6.94 5.81
C MET A 43 6.01 -7.92 5.55
N SER A 44 7.14 -7.71 6.23
CA SER A 44 8.34 -8.54 6.11
C SER A 44 8.04 -10.04 6.17
N GLY A 45 8.39 -10.78 5.12
CA GLY A 45 8.21 -12.23 5.03
C GLY A 45 6.87 -12.68 4.42
N GLU A 46 5.86 -11.83 4.35
CA GLU A 46 4.53 -12.24 3.87
C GLU A 46 4.52 -12.62 2.39
N THR A 47 5.21 -11.86 1.53
CA THR A 47 5.33 -12.22 0.11
C THR A 47 5.98 -13.59 -0.07
N ASN A 48 7.02 -13.90 0.72
CA ASN A 48 7.70 -15.20 0.67
C ASN A 48 6.77 -16.33 1.16
N ARG A 49 6.05 -16.11 2.26
CA ARG A 49 5.05 -17.06 2.77
C ARG A 49 3.98 -17.37 1.73
N LEU A 50 3.47 -16.35 1.04
CA LEU A 50 2.47 -16.50 -0.03
C LEU A 50 3.05 -17.25 -1.24
N LEU A 51 4.28 -16.94 -1.66
CA LEU A 51 4.99 -17.68 -2.71
C LEU A 51 5.17 -19.16 -2.37
N GLU A 52 5.52 -19.47 -1.13
CA GLU A 52 5.67 -20.84 -0.65
C GLU A 52 4.35 -21.60 -0.67
N LEU A 53 3.25 -20.96 -0.24
CA LEU A 53 1.90 -21.55 -0.33
C LEU A 53 1.50 -21.83 -1.78
N ALA A 54 1.73 -20.88 -2.70
CA ALA A 54 1.46 -21.07 -4.12
C ALA A 54 2.21 -22.30 -4.68
N ARG A 55 3.50 -22.42 -4.34
CA ARG A 55 4.33 -23.56 -4.79
C ARG A 55 3.87 -24.90 -4.24
N GLN A 56 3.30 -24.93 -3.03
CA GLN A 56 2.73 -26.15 -2.46
C GLN A 56 1.45 -26.59 -3.20
N VAL A 57 0.68 -25.64 -3.75
CA VAL A 57 -0.49 -25.94 -4.59
C VAL A 57 -0.07 -26.37 -5.98
N ASP A 58 0.74 -25.55 -6.65
CA ASP A 58 1.28 -25.83 -7.98
C ASP A 58 2.59 -25.02 -8.21
N PRO A 59 3.75 -25.66 -8.37
CA PRO A 59 5.00 -24.95 -8.69
C PRO A 59 4.97 -24.24 -10.05
N ASN A 60 4.03 -24.57 -10.93
CA ASN A 60 3.82 -23.96 -12.24
C ASN A 60 2.54 -23.11 -12.30
N ALA A 61 2.03 -22.67 -11.15
CA ALA A 61 0.83 -21.83 -11.07
C ALA A 61 0.92 -20.66 -12.06
N SER A 62 -0.20 -20.35 -12.71
CA SER A 62 -0.24 -19.25 -13.67
C SER A 62 0.14 -17.92 -13.00
N GLY A 63 0.89 -17.07 -13.70
CA GLY A 63 1.27 -15.76 -13.19
C GLY A 63 0.07 -14.88 -12.82
N ARG A 64 -1.06 -15.05 -13.53
CA ARG A 64 -2.31 -14.36 -13.21
C ARG A 64 -2.78 -14.61 -11.78
N GLU A 65 -2.90 -15.88 -11.38
CA GLU A 65 -3.34 -16.23 -10.02
C GLU A 65 -2.28 -15.90 -8.98
N LEU A 66 -1.00 -15.98 -9.37
CA LEU A 66 0.09 -15.59 -8.48
C LEU A 66 0.01 -14.09 -8.14
N ASP A 67 -0.20 -13.22 -9.12
CA ASP A 67 -0.39 -11.78 -8.88
C ASP A 67 -1.60 -11.50 -7.98
N VAL A 68 -2.71 -12.22 -8.17
CA VAL A 68 -3.88 -12.13 -7.27
C VAL A 68 -3.47 -12.47 -5.84
N LEU A 69 -2.80 -13.59 -5.63
CA LEU A 69 -2.36 -14.04 -4.30
C LEU A 69 -1.39 -13.04 -3.65
N LEU A 70 -0.32 -12.66 -4.35
CA LEU A 70 0.74 -11.83 -3.77
C LEU A 70 0.23 -10.45 -3.39
N SER A 71 -0.67 -9.87 -4.20
CA SER A 71 -1.25 -8.55 -3.93
C SER A 71 -2.04 -8.47 -2.61
N THR A 72 -2.42 -9.61 -2.03
CA THR A 72 -3.11 -9.63 -0.73
C THR A 72 -2.20 -9.18 0.42
N GLY A 73 -0.88 -9.35 0.30
CA GLY A 73 0.07 -8.90 1.32
C GLY A 73 0.10 -7.38 1.49
N GLU A 74 0.11 -6.65 0.38
CA GLU A 74 -0.01 -5.19 0.39
C GLU A 74 -1.39 -4.75 0.89
N GLN A 75 -2.46 -5.44 0.50
CA GLN A 75 -3.83 -5.13 0.94
C GLN A 75 -4.01 -5.20 2.46
N VAL A 76 -3.38 -6.18 3.12
CA VAL A 76 -3.33 -6.24 4.59
C VAL A 76 -2.62 -5.01 5.14
N THR A 77 -1.46 -4.67 4.58
CA THR A 77 -0.59 -3.63 5.13
C THR A 77 -1.20 -2.23 5.00
N ILE A 78 -1.83 -1.91 3.85
CA ILE A 78 -2.52 -0.62 3.66
C ILE A 78 -3.66 -0.44 4.66
N ALA A 79 -4.41 -1.51 4.97
CA ALA A 79 -5.52 -1.47 5.91
C ALA A 79 -5.02 -1.26 7.33
N LEU A 80 -3.99 -2.00 7.75
CA LEU A 80 -3.39 -1.85 9.08
C LEU A 80 -2.83 -0.44 9.31
N LEU A 81 -2.13 0.13 8.32
CA LEU A 81 -1.61 1.49 8.45
C LEU A 81 -2.74 2.54 8.48
N ALA A 82 -3.78 2.39 7.67
CA ALA A 82 -4.95 3.28 7.72
C ALA A 82 -5.64 3.23 9.09
N MET A 83 -5.86 2.04 9.65
CA MET A 83 -6.40 1.87 11.00
C MET A 83 -5.52 2.52 12.08
N ALA A 84 -4.19 2.40 11.96
CA ALA A 84 -3.25 3.02 12.89
C ALA A 84 -3.32 4.56 12.86
N LEU A 85 -3.50 5.15 11.68
CA LEU A 85 -3.69 6.60 11.51
C LEU A 85 -5.04 7.04 12.07
N GLU A 86 -6.12 6.35 11.72
CA GLU A 86 -7.48 6.66 12.19
C GLU A 86 -7.61 6.55 13.71
N LYS A 87 -6.99 5.52 14.33
CA LYS A 87 -6.88 5.36 15.79
C LYS A 87 -6.29 6.58 16.49
N ARG A 88 -5.46 7.37 15.81
CA ARG A 88 -4.83 8.60 16.31
C ARG A 88 -5.60 9.87 15.98
N GLY A 89 -6.80 9.73 15.40
CA GLY A 89 -7.64 10.86 14.99
C GLY A 89 -7.22 11.49 13.66
N TYR A 90 -6.34 10.85 12.89
CA TYR A 90 -5.94 11.31 11.57
C TYR A 90 -6.72 10.55 10.50
N PRO A 91 -7.60 11.22 9.73
CA PRO A 91 -8.38 10.54 8.70
C PRO A 91 -7.43 9.98 7.64
N ALA A 92 -7.59 8.70 7.32
CA ALA A 92 -6.79 8.02 6.32
C ALA A 92 -7.67 7.19 5.40
N ARG A 93 -7.17 6.88 4.20
CA ARG A 93 -7.87 5.99 3.27
C ARG A 93 -6.89 5.05 2.61
N SER A 94 -7.19 3.75 2.66
CA SER A 94 -6.43 2.73 1.94
C SER A 94 -6.95 2.52 0.53
N TYR A 95 -6.04 2.26 -0.40
CA TYR A 95 -6.32 1.99 -1.81
C TYR A 95 -5.48 0.83 -2.36
N THR A 96 -6.14 -0.08 -3.06
CA THR A 96 -5.46 -1.01 -3.97
C THR A 96 -5.10 -0.31 -5.28
N GLY A 97 -4.13 -0.84 -6.03
CA GLY A 97 -3.77 -0.29 -7.34
C GLY A 97 -4.96 -0.19 -8.30
N ALA A 98 -5.89 -1.17 -8.27
CA ALA A 98 -7.10 -1.13 -9.08
C ALA A 98 -8.07 0.00 -8.68
N GLN A 99 -8.16 0.32 -7.39
CA GLN A 99 -9.04 1.38 -6.91
C GLN A 99 -8.52 2.79 -7.24
N VAL A 100 -7.22 2.97 -7.47
CA VAL A 100 -6.63 4.22 -7.99
C VAL A 100 -6.25 4.12 -9.48
N HIS A 101 -6.77 3.09 -10.18
CA HIS A 101 -6.56 2.89 -11.60
C HIS A 101 -5.08 2.95 -12.05
N ILE A 102 -4.19 2.28 -11.32
CA ILE A 102 -2.84 1.98 -11.82
C ILE A 102 -2.99 0.92 -12.91
N LEU A 103 -3.09 1.37 -14.15
CA LEU A 103 -3.27 0.52 -15.32
C LEU A 103 -1.92 -0.10 -15.70
N THR A 104 -1.91 -1.41 -15.91
CA THR A 104 -0.71 -2.17 -16.30
C THR A 104 -0.98 -3.00 -17.55
N ASP A 105 0.09 -3.52 -18.18
CA ASP A 105 -0.05 -4.54 -19.21
C ASP A 105 -0.27 -5.95 -18.64
N SER A 106 -0.58 -6.93 -19.49
CA SER A 106 -0.88 -8.31 -19.07
C SER A 106 0.36 -9.17 -18.83
N ALA A 107 1.54 -8.57 -18.67
CA ALA A 107 2.79 -9.29 -18.39
C ALA A 107 2.90 -9.64 -16.90
N TYR A 108 1.99 -10.49 -16.39
CA TYR A 108 1.91 -10.89 -14.99
C TYR A 108 3.28 -11.21 -14.35
N ASN A 109 3.42 -10.94 -13.06
CA ASN A 109 4.65 -10.99 -12.26
C ASN A 109 5.71 -9.93 -12.60
N LYS A 110 5.56 -9.19 -13.71
CA LYS A 110 6.50 -8.16 -14.18
C LYS A 110 5.81 -7.08 -15.02
N ALA A 111 4.54 -6.82 -14.70
CA ALA A 111 3.69 -5.92 -15.46
C ALA A 111 4.27 -4.50 -15.41
N ARG A 112 4.12 -3.74 -16.50
CA ARG A 112 4.56 -2.35 -16.57
C ARG A 112 3.38 -1.41 -16.46
N ILE A 113 3.51 -0.39 -15.62
CA ILE A 113 2.53 0.69 -15.51
C ILE A 113 2.43 1.42 -16.86
N ARG A 114 1.20 1.57 -17.33
CA ARG A 114 0.81 2.28 -18.55
C ARG A 114 0.22 3.64 -18.23
N ASP A 115 -0.58 3.70 -17.17
CA ASP A 115 -1.28 4.91 -16.76
C ASP A 115 -1.58 4.88 -15.25
N ILE A 116 -1.77 6.05 -14.65
CA ILE A 116 -2.17 6.22 -13.25
C ILE A 116 -3.20 7.35 -13.18
N ASP A 117 -4.40 7.05 -12.71
CA ASP A 117 -5.41 8.06 -12.38
C ASP A 117 -5.13 8.69 -11.01
N ASP A 118 -5.23 10.01 -10.92
CA ASP A 118 -5.03 10.76 -9.68
C ASP A 118 -6.34 11.32 -9.09
N GLN A 119 -7.49 11.20 -9.76
CA GLN A 119 -8.73 11.85 -9.34
C GLN A 119 -9.16 11.45 -7.94
N ARG A 120 -9.17 10.15 -7.63
CA ARG A 120 -9.56 9.64 -6.31
C ARG A 120 -8.56 10.04 -5.22
N ILE A 121 -7.27 10.00 -5.54
CA ILE A 121 -6.22 10.41 -4.62
C ILE A 121 -6.38 11.90 -4.29
N ARG A 122 -6.55 12.75 -5.31
CA ARG A 122 -6.75 14.20 -5.12
C ARG A 122 -7.98 14.51 -4.29
N GLN A 123 -9.12 13.87 -4.58
CA GLN A 123 -10.36 14.07 -3.81
C GLN A 123 -10.18 13.77 -2.31
N ASP A 124 -9.44 12.71 -1.98
CA ASP A 124 -9.17 12.37 -0.58
C ASP A 124 -8.15 13.30 0.08
N LEU A 125 -7.13 13.74 -0.67
CA LEU A 125 -6.18 14.75 -0.18
C LEU A 125 -6.89 16.08 0.09
N ASP A 126 -7.77 16.53 -0.82
CA ASP A 126 -8.57 17.76 -0.66
C ASP A 126 -9.53 17.65 0.53
N ALA A 127 -10.01 16.44 0.84
CA ALA A 127 -10.78 16.15 2.06
C ALA A 127 -9.91 16.03 3.33
N GLY A 128 -8.60 16.29 3.22
CA GLY A 128 -7.65 16.32 4.32
C GLY A 128 -7.17 14.95 4.80
N ARG A 129 -7.40 13.88 4.02
CA ARG A 129 -7.03 12.51 4.39
C ARG A 129 -5.58 12.20 4.03
N ILE A 130 -4.97 11.29 4.79
CA ILE A 130 -3.71 10.63 4.42
C ILE A 130 -4.05 9.44 3.51
N VAL A 131 -3.56 9.46 2.27
CA VAL A 131 -3.82 8.39 1.30
C VAL A 131 -2.77 7.30 1.45
N VAL A 132 -3.18 6.04 1.59
CA VAL A 132 -2.30 4.87 1.73
C VAL A 132 -2.54 3.90 0.58
N VAL A 133 -1.54 3.69 -0.28
CA VAL A 133 -1.65 2.91 -1.53
C VAL A 133 -0.81 1.63 -1.44
N ALA A 134 -1.34 0.53 -1.97
CA ALA A 134 -0.61 -0.72 -2.15
C ALA A 134 0.51 -0.51 -3.17
N GLY A 135 1.75 -0.85 -2.77
CA GLY A 135 2.95 -0.62 -3.57
C GLY A 135 3.38 -1.77 -4.47
#